data_AF-A0A9C6X6Y0-F1
#
_entry.id   AF-A0A9C6X6Y0-F1
#
_cell.length_a   1.000
_cell.length_b   1.000
_cell.length_c   1.000
_cell.angle_alpha   90.00
_cell.angle_beta   90.00
_cell.angle_gamma   90.00
#
_symmetry.space_group_name_H-M   'P 1'
#
loop_
_entity.id
_entity.type
_entity.pdbx_description
1 polymer ?
#
loop_
_entity_poly.entity_id
_entity_poly.type
_entity_poly.pdbx_seq_one_letter_code
_entity_poly.pdbx_strand_id
1 'polypeptide(L)'
;MAGEFYGEWLACIQRTREVGSLLAIRVIDAMQRRESGLLECEVFLPAVFLEPRYKSLLTTAQRKKATDYFQALSIRLEHLGLGDQEQDHNANEDDPASVNENETADDLEAILMASDTSDNIVKENNILKNFV
;
A
#
# COMPACT_ATOMS: atom_id res chain seq x y z
N MET A 1 -18.27 1.70 3.22
CA MET A 1 -17.02 0.94 3.54
C MET A 1 -16.37 1.46 4.82
N ALA A 2 -15.38 0.75 5.40
CA ALA A 2 -14.72 1.12 6.66
C ALA A 2 -14.09 2.54 6.63
N GLY A 3 -13.53 2.94 5.48
CA GLY A 3 -13.02 4.28 5.26
C GLY A 3 -14.08 5.37 5.38
N GLU A 4 -15.25 5.19 4.78
CA GLU A 4 -16.36 6.16 4.88
C GLU A 4 -16.82 6.33 6.33
N PHE A 5 -16.97 5.21 7.05
CA PHE A 5 -17.31 5.24 8.46
C PHE A 5 -16.24 6.01 9.25
N TYR A 6 -14.95 5.73 9.03
CA TYR A 6 -13.88 6.38 9.75
C TYR A 6 -13.77 7.88 9.40
N GLY A 7 -14.07 8.25 8.16
CA GLY A 7 -14.21 9.65 7.74
C GLY A 7 -15.31 10.37 8.51
N GLU A 8 -16.53 9.80 8.56
CA GLU A 8 -17.63 10.39 9.32
C GLU A 8 -17.38 10.38 10.83
N TRP A 9 -16.66 9.39 11.35
CA TRP A 9 -16.23 9.34 12.74
C TRP A 9 -15.35 10.55 13.10
N LEU A 10 -14.30 10.79 12.30
CA LEU A 10 -13.41 11.94 12.47
C LEU A 10 -14.14 13.27 12.30
N ALA A 11 -15.03 13.36 11.30
CA ALA A 11 -15.84 14.55 11.07
C ALA A 11 -16.78 14.81 12.26
N CYS A 12 -17.38 13.77 12.83
CA CYS A 12 -18.22 13.87 14.03
C CYS A 12 -17.44 14.39 15.23
N ILE A 13 -16.22 13.88 15.47
CA ILE A 13 -15.34 14.39 16.53
C ILE A 13 -15.07 15.89 16.32
N GLN A 14 -14.75 16.29 15.09
CA GLN A 14 -14.44 17.67 14.77
C GLN A 14 -15.66 18.60 14.94
N ARG A 15 -16.82 18.25 14.38
CA ARG A 15 -18.07 19.02 14.55
C ARG A 15 -18.47 19.10 16.03
N THR A 16 -18.28 18.02 16.80
CA THR A 16 -18.58 18.02 18.24
C THR A 16 -17.63 18.94 19.00
N ARG A 17 -16.36 19.02 18.58
CA ARG A 17 -15.36 19.91 19.19
C ARG A 17 -15.75 21.38 19.07
N GLU A 18 -16.35 21.77 17.95
CA GLU A 18 -16.81 23.14 17.68
C GLU A 18 -17.91 23.61 18.64
N VAL A 19 -18.65 22.69 19.27
CA VAL A 19 -19.67 23.03 20.28
C VAL A 19 -19.05 23.64 21.55
N GLY A 20 -17.82 23.25 21.91
CA GLY A 20 -17.07 23.87 23.02
C GLY A 20 -17.65 23.70 24.43
N SER A 21 -18.72 22.91 24.61
CA SER A 21 -19.34 22.68 25.92
C SER A 21 -18.62 21.58 26.72
N LEU A 22 -18.78 21.60 28.05
CA LEU A 22 -18.25 20.54 28.91
C LEU A 22 -18.77 19.15 28.48
N LEU A 23 -20.05 19.05 28.10
CA LEU A 23 -20.62 17.80 27.61
C LEU A 23 -19.95 17.35 26.31
N ALA A 24 -19.74 18.26 25.36
CA ALA A 24 -19.09 17.96 24.09
C ALA A 24 -17.67 17.40 24.30
N ILE A 25 -16.91 17.99 25.23
CA ILE A 25 -15.57 17.50 25.61
C ILE A 25 -15.66 16.06 26.13
N ARG A 26 -16.62 15.77 27.03
CA ARG A 26 -16.81 14.40 27.57
C ARG A 26 -17.21 13.39 26.50
N VAL A 27 -18.01 13.81 25.52
CA VAL A 27 -18.39 12.97 24.39
C VAL A 27 -17.16 12.67 23.53
N ILE A 28 -16.33 13.66 23.22
CA ILE A 28 -15.09 13.46 22.46
C ILE A 28 -14.15 12.50 23.20
N ASP A 29 -13.96 12.66 24.50
CA ASP A 29 -13.13 11.74 25.31
C ASP A 29 -13.66 10.30 25.22
N ALA A 30 -14.98 10.12 25.23
CA ALA A 30 -15.61 8.81 25.08
C ALA A 30 -15.43 8.23 23.68
N MET A 31 -15.56 9.06 22.65
CA MET A 31 -15.31 8.67 21.26
C MET A 31 -13.84 8.26 21.09
N GLN A 32 -12.88 9.07 21.49
CA GLN A 32 -11.46 8.74 21.34
C GLN A 32 -11.07 7.44 22.05
N ARG A 33 -11.62 7.18 23.25
CA ARG A 33 -11.45 5.87 23.92
C ARG A 33 -12.02 4.71 23.11
N ARG A 34 -13.19 4.91 22.49
CA ARG A 34 -13.82 3.90 21.62
C ARG A 34 -13.00 3.67 20.35
N GLU A 35 -12.43 4.73 19.78
CA GLU A 35 -11.61 4.69 18.57
C GLU A 35 -10.37 3.81 18.75
N SER A 36 -9.69 3.92 19.89
CA SER A 36 -8.57 3.03 20.23
C SER A 36 -8.97 1.55 20.15
N GLY A 37 -10.10 1.18 20.76
CA GLY A 37 -10.61 -0.20 20.71
C GLY A 37 -11.07 -0.62 19.31
N LEU A 38 -11.56 0.32 18.50
CA LEU A 38 -11.94 0.05 17.13
C LEU A 38 -10.70 -0.25 16.26
N LEU A 39 -9.62 0.49 16.46
CA LEU A 39 -8.33 0.26 15.80
C LEU A 39 -7.56 -0.95 16.36
N GLU A 40 -8.02 -1.57 17.44
CA GLU A 40 -7.51 -2.86 17.89
C GLU A 40 -8.15 -4.04 17.15
N CYS A 41 -9.33 -3.86 16.57
CA CYS A 41 -10.06 -4.88 15.82
C CYS A 41 -9.26 -5.37 14.61
N GLU A 42 -9.13 -6.69 14.49
CA GLU A 42 -8.30 -7.35 13.48
C GLU A 42 -8.74 -7.09 12.03
N VAL A 43 -10.01 -6.75 11.81
CA VAL A 43 -10.53 -6.49 10.45
C VAL A 43 -10.61 -5.00 10.17
N PHE A 44 -10.99 -4.19 11.17
CA PHE A 44 -11.19 -2.76 10.97
C PHE A 44 -9.88 -2.02 10.71
N LEU A 45 -8.83 -2.30 11.49
CA LEU A 45 -7.55 -1.63 11.34
C LEU A 45 -6.93 -1.86 9.95
N PRO A 46 -6.82 -3.10 9.42
CA PRO A 46 -6.37 -3.32 8.05
C PRO A 46 -7.24 -2.63 7.00
N ALA A 47 -8.57 -2.61 7.19
CA ALA A 47 -9.46 -1.91 6.26
C ALA A 47 -9.22 -0.39 6.24
N VAL A 48 -8.96 0.23 7.38
CA VAL A 48 -8.56 1.66 7.45
C VAL A 48 -7.16 1.87 6.87
N PHE A 49 -6.23 0.93 7.05
CA PHE A 49 -4.88 1.02 6.50
C PHE A 49 -4.85 1.03 4.96
N LEU A 50 -5.77 0.31 4.31
CA LEU A 50 -5.88 0.30 2.85
C LEU A 50 -6.34 1.64 2.27
N GLU A 51 -6.98 2.48 3.08
CA GLU A 51 -7.45 3.80 2.65
C GLU A 51 -6.30 4.82 2.75
N PRO A 52 -5.75 5.32 1.62
CA PRO A 52 -4.57 6.19 1.64
C PRO A 52 -4.77 7.46 2.46
N ARG A 53 -6.01 7.97 2.48
CA ARG A 53 -6.45 9.15 3.23
C ARG A 53 -6.22 9.01 4.74
N TYR A 54 -6.34 7.80 5.27
CA TYR A 54 -6.29 7.55 6.72
C TYR A 54 -5.01 6.83 7.16
N LYS A 55 -4.28 6.21 6.22
CA LYS A 55 -3.01 5.53 6.48
C LYS A 55 -1.97 6.41 7.20
N SER A 56 -1.94 7.71 6.91
CA SER A 56 -1.04 8.67 7.56
C SER A 56 -1.42 8.94 9.03
N LEU A 57 -2.69 8.77 9.39
CA LEU A 57 -3.21 8.97 10.76
C LEU A 57 -2.89 7.79 11.68
N LEU A 58 -2.59 6.62 11.11
CA LEU A 58 -2.23 5.43 11.87
C LEU A 58 -0.80 5.54 12.41
N THR A 59 -0.60 5.08 13.64
CA THR A 59 0.73 4.95 14.24
C THR A 59 1.58 3.92 13.49
N THR A 60 2.91 3.98 13.64
CA THR A 60 3.81 2.99 13.03
C THR A 60 3.51 1.57 13.50
N ALA A 61 3.13 1.38 14.78
CA ALA A 61 2.74 0.08 15.30
C ALA A 61 1.45 -0.46 14.66
N GLN A 62 0.44 0.39 14.50
CA GLN A 62 -0.81 0.05 13.82
C GLN A 62 -0.60 -0.29 12.34
N ARG A 63 0.24 0.50 11.64
CA ARG A 63 0.62 0.20 10.25
C ARG A 63 1.31 -1.14 10.13
N LYS A 64 2.25 -1.44 11.03
CA LYS A 64 2.92 -2.75 11.07
C LYS A 64 1.91 -3.88 11.30
N LYS A 65 1.04 -3.76 12.31
CA LYS A 65 -0.01 -4.75 12.60
C LYS A 65 -0.92 -5.01 11.39
N ALA A 66 -1.27 -3.96 10.64
CA ALA A 66 -2.06 -4.10 9.42
C ALA A 66 -1.29 -4.82 8.30
N THR A 67 -0.02 -4.50 8.09
CA THR A 67 0.84 -5.21 7.13
C THR A 67 0.97 -6.69 7.48
N ASP A 68 1.25 -7.00 8.75
CA ASP A 68 1.38 -8.39 9.23
C ASP A 68 0.08 -9.17 9.00
N TYR A 69 -1.08 -8.52 9.18
CA TYR A 69 -2.40 -9.11 8.86
C TYR A 69 -2.52 -9.46 7.37
N PHE A 70 -2.17 -8.54 6.46
CA PHE A 70 -2.25 -8.80 5.03
C PHE A 70 -1.27 -9.89 4.56
N GLN A 71 -0.07 -9.96 5.13
CA GLN A 71 0.88 -11.04 4.86
C GLN A 71 0.30 -12.40 5.28
N ALA A 72 -0.23 -12.49 6.50
CA ALA A 72 -0.87 -13.70 6.98
C ALA A 72 -2.11 -14.09 6.16
N LEU A 73 -2.86 -13.09 5.67
CA LEU A 73 -4.01 -13.31 4.79
C LEU A 73 -3.57 -13.83 3.40
N SER A 74 -2.52 -13.26 2.81
CA SER A 74 -1.96 -13.71 1.52
C SER A 74 -1.57 -15.18 1.56
N ILE A 75 -0.74 -15.55 2.55
CA ILE A 75 -0.31 -16.93 2.76
C ILE A 75 -1.52 -17.85 2.90
N ARG A 76 -2.55 -17.44 3.64
CA ARG A 76 -3.76 -18.24 3.83
C ARG A 76 -4.55 -18.41 2.53
N LEU A 77 -4.64 -17.37 1.71
CA LEU A 77 -5.32 -17.42 0.40
C LEU A 77 -4.58 -18.33 -0.58
N GLU A 78 -3.25 -18.30 -0.59
CA GLU A 78 -2.40 -19.22 -1.37
C GLU A 78 -2.66 -20.68 -0.98
N HIS A 79 -2.70 -20.99 0.32
CA HIS A 79 -2.98 -22.35 0.80
C HIS A 79 -4.42 -22.83 0.51
N LEU A 80 -5.35 -21.89 0.32
CA LEU A 80 -6.73 -22.20 -0.08
C LEU A 80 -6.88 -22.44 -1.58
N GLY A 81 -5.79 -22.36 -2.36
CA GLY A 81 -5.82 -22.50 -3.82
C GLY A 81 -6.54 -21.34 -4.51
N LEU A 82 -6.66 -20.20 -3.84
CA LEU A 82 -7.25 -18.97 -4.37
C LEU A 82 -6.19 -18.04 -4.97
N GLY A 83 -4.90 -18.35 -4.79
CA GLY A 83 -3.80 -17.76 -5.54
C GLY A 83 -3.64 -18.51 -6.85
N ASP A 84 -4.04 -17.87 -7.94
CA ASP A 84 -3.73 -18.20 -9.33
C ASP A 84 -3.83 -19.69 -9.74
N GLN A 85 -5.05 -20.11 -10.10
CA GLN A 85 -5.17 -20.98 -11.27
C GLN A 85 -4.99 -20.14 -12.54
N GLU A 86 -3.78 -19.64 -12.78
CA GLU A 86 -3.33 -19.45 -14.15
C GLU A 86 -3.08 -20.86 -14.70
N GLN A 87 -4.15 -21.50 -15.18
CA GLN A 87 -4.04 -22.69 -16.02
C GLN A 87 -3.38 -22.24 -17.31
N ASP A 88 -2.05 -22.36 -17.34
CA ASP A 88 -1.28 -22.37 -18.56
C ASP A 88 -1.69 -23.63 -19.33
N HIS A 89 -2.72 -23.49 -20.16
CA HIS A 89 -3.21 -24.55 -21.00
C HIS A 89 -2.30 -24.65 -22.22
N ASN A 90 -1.10 -25.20 -22.02
CA ASN A 90 -0.24 -25.57 -23.13
C ASN A 90 -0.22 -27.10 -23.25
N ALA A 91 -1.08 -27.59 -24.13
CA ALA A 91 -1.04 -28.96 -24.62
C ALA A 91 0.08 -29.10 -25.66
N ASN A 92 0.86 -30.18 -25.52
CA ASN A 92 1.77 -30.78 -26.51
C ASN A 92 3.05 -29.95 -26.81
N GLU A 93 4.25 -30.48 -27.00
CA GLU A 93 4.74 -31.78 -27.47
C GLU A 93 6.25 -31.90 -27.12
N ASP A 94 6.78 -33.13 -27.11
CA ASP A 94 8.17 -33.53 -26.87
C ASP A 94 9.24 -32.78 -27.73
N ASP A 95 10.35 -32.30 -27.13
CA ASP A 95 11.76 -32.60 -27.50
C ASP A 95 12.77 -31.83 -26.60
N PRO A 96 14.01 -32.33 -26.37
CA PRO A 96 14.99 -31.73 -25.47
C PRO A 96 16.00 -30.81 -26.19
N ALA A 97 16.53 -29.86 -25.42
CA ALA A 97 17.69 -29.00 -25.69
C ALA A 97 17.46 -27.69 -26.47
N SER A 98 17.41 -26.57 -25.75
CA SER A 98 18.51 -25.61 -25.69
C SER A 98 18.12 -24.46 -24.76
N VAL A 99 18.93 -24.22 -23.74
CA VAL A 99 18.87 -23.02 -22.89
C VAL A 99 19.10 -21.81 -23.79
N ASN A 100 18.10 -20.94 -23.89
CA ASN A 100 18.29 -19.57 -24.36
C ASN A 100 17.46 -18.67 -23.43
N GLU A 101 18.06 -18.34 -22.29
CA GLU A 101 17.60 -17.29 -21.40
C GLU A 101 17.77 -15.96 -22.13
N ASN A 102 16.72 -15.55 -22.85
CA ASN A 102 16.54 -14.15 -23.18
C ASN A 102 15.38 -13.68 -22.32
N GLU A 103 15.68 -13.40 -21.06
CA GLU A 103 14.81 -12.63 -20.17
C GLU A 103 14.48 -11.33 -20.91
N THR A 104 13.26 -11.25 -21.43
CA THR A 104 12.74 -9.99 -21.98
C THR A 104 12.63 -9.04 -20.79
N ALA A 105 13.53 -8.06 -20.73
CA ALA A 105 13.51 -7.01 -19.74
C ALA A 105 12.07 -6.50 -19.58
N ASP A 106 11.58 -6.50 -18.34
CA ASP A 106 10.25 -6.01 -18.00
C ASP A 106 10.12 -4.56 -18.50
N ASP A 107 8.95 -4.18 -19.04
CA ASP A 107 8.73 -2.86 -19.63
C ASP A 107 9.11 -1.72 -18.65
N LEU A 108 8.99 -2.01 -17.35
CA LEU A 108 9.40 -1.12 -16.27
C LEU A 108 10.93 -0.91 -16.18
N GLU A 109 11.71 -1.98 -16.38
CA GLU A 109 13.17 -1.95 -16.37
C GLU A 109 13.72 -1.20 -17.59
N ALA A 110 13.08 -1.37 -18.76
CA ALA A 110 13.41 -0.62 -19.96
C ALA A 110 13.21 0.90 -19.77
N ILE A 111 12.16 1.31 -19.06
CA ILE A 111 11.89 2.72 -18.75
C ILE A 111 12.93 3.30 -17.79
N LEU A 112 13.33 2.56 -16.74
CA LEU A 112 14.32 3.01 -15.75
C LEU A 112 15.71 3.22 -16.40
N MET A 113 16.11 2.31 -17.27
CA MET A 113 17.39 2.40 -18.00
C MET A 113 17.41 3.59 -18.97
N ALA A 114 16.27 3.94 -19.57
CA ALA A 114 16.14 5.11 -20.43
C ALA A 114 16.29 6.43 -19.65
N SER A 115 15.80 6.50 -18.41
CA SER A 115 15.99 7.68 -17.55
C SER A 115 17.44 7.85 -17.08
N ASP A 116 18.13 6.77 -16.73
CA ASP A 116 19.53 6.83 -16.26
C ASP A 116 20.50 7.26 -17.36
N THR A 117 20.21 6.88 -18.61
CA THR A 117 21.01 7.30 -19.77
C THR A 117 20.87 8.80 -20.05
N SER A 118 19.68 9.36 -19.82
CA SER A 118 19.39 10.79 -20.01
C SER A 118 20.17 11.67 -19.03
N ASP A 119 20.29 11.24 -17.78
CA ASP A 119 21.01 11.96 -16.73
C ASP A 119 22.53 11.96 -16.92
N ASN A 120 23.10 10.90 -17.52
CA ASN A 120 24.52 10.87 -17.87
C ASN A 120 24.86 11.78 -19.07
N ILE A 121 24.00 11.84 -20.09
CA ILE A 121 24.19 12.72 -21.24
C ILE A 121 24.14 14.20 -20.82
N VAL A 122 23.27 14.57 -19.87
CA VAL A 122 23.18 15.94 -19.35
C VAL A 122 24.41 16.30 -18.51
N LYS A 123 24.96 15.36 -17.74
CA LYS A 123 26.20 15.58 -16.95
C LYS A 123 27.42 15.74 -17.86
N GLU A 124 27.59 14.90 -18.88
CA GLU A 124 28.72 14.99 -19.81
C GLU A 124 28.70 16.31 -20.62
N ASN A 125 27.53 16.74 -21.10
CA ASN A 125 27.40 18.00 -21.82
C ASN A 125 27.67 19.24 -20.95
N ASN A 126 27.43 19.16 -19.64
CA ASN A 126 27.75 20.24 -18.70
C ASN A 126 29.24 20.28 -18.32
N ILE A 127 29.93 19.12 -18.33
CA ILE A 127 31.38 19.06 -18.10
C ILE A 127 32.13 19.66 -19.30
N LEU A 128 31.68 19.40 -20.52
CA LEU A 128 32.31 19.92 -21.75
C LEU A 128 32.12 21.45 -21.92
N LYS A 129 31.04 22.03 -21.39
CA LYS A 129 30.80 23.49 -21.42
C LYS A 129 31.70 24.30 -20.48
N ASN A 130 32.37 23.66 -19.53
CA ASN A 130 33.27 24.32 -18.58
C ASN A 130 34.74 24.37 -19.05
N PHE A 131 35.04 23.89 -20.26
CA PHE A 131 36.40 23.84 -20.83
C PHE A 131 36.59 24.66 -22.13
N VAL A 132 35.68 25.59 -22.45
CA VAL A 132 35.84 26.58 -23.54
C VAL A 132 35.78 27.99 -22.98
#